data_AF-A0A4U1FUM5-F1
#
_entry.id   AF-A0A4U1FUM5-F1
#
_cell.length_a   1.000
_cell.length_b   1.000
_cell.length_c   1.000
_cell.angle_alpha   90.00
_cell.angle_beta   90.00
_cell.angle_gamma   90.00
#
_symmetry.space_group_name_H-M   'P 1'
#
loop_
_entity.id
_entity.type
_entity.pdbx_description
1 polymer ?
#
loop_
_entity_poly.entity_id
_entity_poly.type
_entity_poly.pdbx_seq_one_letter_code
_entity_poly.pdbx_strand_id
1 'polypeptide(L)'
;MVTKEITKELVEQQMNSTLSYFPWGGKVIAVRQNQWGEWIADCKIPGHYSRDCDGPGGHYYRMEDADCPIRQFMVLLEYHESRFGMEPWWMTRYFEAKNDKRLYTFPEEGGFFDPDAPRSPYILAKIKATIEEHPCQWELQEMWGAFSDIPINTDDEIEKPFYFWEAGTSRFEIWHWFDNLCPNGLAVDLMGETPKNS
;
A
#
# COMPACT_ATOMS: atom_id res chain seq x y z
N MET A 1 9.81 -18.30 4.94
CA MET A 1 10.47 -16.97 4.91
C MET A 1 10.87 -16.63 6.32
N VAL A 2 12.12 -16.22 6.56
CA VAL A 2 12.49 -15.64 7.85
C VAL A 2 11.84 -14.26 7.91
N THR A 3 10.78 -14.12 8.69
CA THR A 3 10.17 -12.81 8.98
C THR A 3 11.15 -12.06 9.88
N LYS A 4 12.03 -11.27 9.25
CA LYS A 4 12.92 -10.36 9.98
C LYS A 4 12.08 -9.21 10.49
N GLU A 5 12.11 -8.99 11.80
CA GLU A 5 11.41 -7.88 12.43
C GLU A 5 11.96 -6.55 11.90
N ILE A 6 11.06 -5.70 11.42
CA ILE A 6 11.39 -4.35 10.98
C ILE A 6 11.14 -3.41 12.17
N THR A 7 12.20 -2.79 12.69
CA THR A 7 12.11 -1.82 13.78
C THR A 7 12.17 -0.38 13.28
N LYS A 8 11.75 0.56 14.13
CA LYS A 8 11.83 1.99 13.85
C LYS A 8 13.26 2.44 13.54
N GLU A 9 14.23 1.93 14.30
CA GLU A 9 15.65 2.27 14.17
C GLU A 9 16.22 1.74 12.86
N LEU A 10 15.80 0.55 12.44
CA LEU A 10 16.19 -0.01 11.15
C LEU A 10 15.66 0.85 9.99
N VAL A 11 14.39 1.27 10.05
CA VAL A 11 13.80 2.16 9.05
C VAL A 11 14.53 3.50 9.00
N GLU A 12 14.82 4.09 10.16
CA GLU A 12 15.57 5.34 10.25
C GLU A 12 16.98 5.20 9.66
N GLN A 13 17.69 4.14 9.98
CA GLN A 13 19.02 3.86 9.45
C GLN A 13 19.00 3.68 7.93
N GLN A 14 18.10 2.84 7.43
CA GLN A 14 17.98 2.53 6.00
C GLN A 14 17.58 3.77 5.21
N MET A 15 16.61 4.54 5.69
CA MET A 15 16.17 5.75 5.02
C MET A 15 17.25 6.84 5.05
N ASN A 16 17.96 7.03 6.17
CA ASN A 16 19.11 7.95 6.19
C ASN A 16 20.22 7.53 5.22
N SER A 17 20.48 6.22 5.09
CA SER A 17 21.41 5.71 4.08
C SER A 17 20.94 6.07 2.67
N THR A 18 19.65 5.87 2.36
CA THR A 18 19.06 6.27 1.07
C THR A 18 19.18 7.78 0.82
N LEU A 19 18.84 8.61 1.80
CA LEU A 19 18.91 10.07 1.71
C LEU A 19 20.36 10.57 1.52
N SER A 20 21.35 9.85 2.04
CA SER A 20 22.77 10.22 1.87
C SER A 20 23.25 10.17 0.42
N TYR A 21 22.57 9.40 -0.44
CA TYR A 21 22.86 9.35 -1.87
C TYR A 21 22.23 10.50 -2.66
N PHE A 22 21.31 11.27 -2.07
CA PHE A 22 20.79 12.45 -2.75
C PHE A 22 21.89 13.52 -2.85
N PRO A 23 22.01 14.22 -4.00
CA PRO A 23 23.05 15.23 -4.20
C PRO A 23 23.08 16.33 -3.13
N TRP A 24 21.91 16.61 -2.54
CA TRP A 24 21.74 17.64 -1.52
C TRP A 24 21.75 17.05 -0.10
N GLY A 25 21.79 15.73 0.03
CA GLY A 25 21.63 15.00 1.29
C GLY A 25 20.20 14.98 1.78
N GLY A 26 20.03 14.58 3.03
CA GLY A 26 18.74 14.58 3.72
C GLY A 26 18.89 13.91 5.08
N LYS A 27 17.92 14.16 5.96
CA LYS A 27 17.91 13.57 7.29
C LYS A 27 16.49 13.21 7.70
N VAL A 28 16.32 11.98 8.19
CA VAL A 28 15.11 11.55 8.86
C VAL A 28 15.01 12.29 10.19
N ILE A 29 13.86 12.91 10.45
CA ILE A 29 13.57 13.63 11.69
C ILE A 29 12.60 12.85 12.59
N ALA A 30 11.76 12.00 12.00
CA ALA A 30 10.84 11.14 12.73
C ALA A 30 10.49 9.91 11.90
N VAL A 31 10.34 8.78 12.58
CA VAL A 31 9.79 7.55 12.02
C VAL A 31 8.60 7.11 12.88
N ARG A 32 7.48 6.78 12.24
CA ARG A 32 6.26 6.28 12.87
C ARG A 32 5.59 5.24 11.97
N GLN A 33 4.60 4.53 12.51
CA GLN A 33 3.65 3.79 11.70
C GLN A 33 2.36 4.60 11.52
N ASN A 34 1.75 4.54 10.34
CA ASN A 34 0.40 5.07 10.15
C ASN A 34 -0.66 4.09 10.69
N GLN A 35 -1.94 4.44 10.55
CA GLN A 35 -3.05 3.61 11.04
C GLN A 35 -3.15 2.22 10.36
N TRP A 36 -2.42 1.99 9.27
CA TRP A 36 -2.35 0.72 8.56
C TRP A 36 -1.05 -0.06 8.87
N GLY A 37 -0.26 0.39 9.85
CA GLY A 37 1.00 -0.26 10.24
C GLY A 37 2.18 0.01 9.29
N GLU A 38 2.00 0.87 8.28
CA GLU A 38 3.05 1.18 7.30
C GLU A 38 4.02 2.21 7.87
N TRP A 39 5.31 2.03 7.59
CA TRP A 39 6.35 2.91 8.08
C TRP A 39 6.36 4.24 7.31
N ILE A 40 6.26 5.34 8.05
CA ILE A 40 6.38 6.71 7.55
C ILE A 40 7.62 7.35 8.15
N ALA A 41 8.50 7.84 7.27
CA ALA A 41 9.65 8.65 7.61
C ALA A 41 9.41 10.11 7.20
N ASP A 42 9.35 11.00 8.19
CA ASP A 42 9.42 12.44 7.94
C ASP A 42 10.89 12.83 7.78
N CYS A 43 11.18 13.52 6.70
CA CYS A 43 12.54 13.85 6.29
C CYS A 43 12.66 15.34 6.00
N LYS A 44 13.78 15.94 6.43
CA LYS A 44 14.25 17.20 5.86
C LYS A 44 15.15 16.87 4.68
N ILE A 45 14.77 17.35 3.50
CA ILE A 45 15.59 17.24 2.29
C ILE A 45 15.93 18.67 1.85
N PRO A 46 17.18 19.12 2.08
CA PRO A 46 17.62 20.43 1.61
C PRO A 46 17.69 20.41 0.09
N GLY A 47 17.48 21.56 -0.58
CA GLY A 47 17.52 21.64 -2.04
C GLY A 47 16.49 20.74 -2.74
N HIS A 48 15.30 21.29 -3.05
CA HIS A 48 14.32 20.58 -3.85
C HIS A 48 14.53 20.87 -5.36
N TYR A 49 13.88 20.10 -6.24
CA TYR A 49 13.87 20.40 -7.68
C TYR A 49 13.25 21.79 -7.91
N SER A 50 13.91 22.65 -8.68
CA SER A 50 13.54 24.06 -8.96
C SER A 50 12.10 24.27 -9.46
N ARG A 51 11.39 23.22 -9.91
CA ARG A 51 9.99 23.30 -10.36
C ARG A 51 8.97 23.37 -9.21
N ASP A 52 9.34 22.96 -8.00
CA ASP A 52 8.46 22.92 -6.83
C ASP A 52 8.79 24.05 -5.82
N CYS A 53 9.44 25.13 -6.28
CA CYS A 53 9.72 26.32 -5.47
C CYS A 53 8.42 27.10 -5.23
N ASP A 54 7.68 26.77 -4.16
CA ASP A 54 6.52 27.58 -3.71
C ASP A 54 6.92 28.80 -2.86
N GLY A 55 8.21 28.99 -2.58
CA GLY A 55 8.70 30.16 -1.85
C GLY A 55 8.76 31.42 -2.72
N PRO A 56 8.44 32.62 -2.18
CA PRO A 56 8.51 33.88 -2.92
C PRO A 56 9.98 34.22 -3.21
N GLY A 57 10.52 33.70 -4.32
CA GLY A 57 11.88 34.00 -4.81
C GLY A 57 12.81 32.81 -5.08
N GLY A 58 12.35 31.55 -4.99
CA GLY A 58 13.21 30.40 -5.27
C GLY A 58 14.24 30.12 -4.19
N HIS A 59 13.81 30.17 -2.92
CA HIS A 59 14.67 29.91 -1.77
C HIS A 59 15.19 28.46 -1.75
N TYR A 60 16.50 28.30 -1.65
CA TYR A 60 17.15 27.02 -1.39
C TYR A 60 17.21 26.79 0.13
N TYR A 61 16.41 25.85 0.62
CA TYR A 61 16.46 25.45 2.03
C TYR A 61 17.71 24.62 2.33
N ARG A 62 18.41 24.96 3.42
CA ARG A 62 19.44 24.15 4.07
C ARG A 62 18.80 23.25 5.13
N MET A 63 19.52 22.21 5.58
CA MET A 63 18.98 21.28 6.58
C MET A 63 18.73 21.95 7.93
N GLU A 64 19.57 22.93 8.26
CA GLU A 64 19.54 23.68 9.51
C GLU A 64 18.41 24.71 9.53
N ASP A 65 17.82 25.03 8.38
CA ASP A 65 16.75 26.02 8.28
C ASP A 65 15.51 25.53 9.04
N ALA A 66 15.01 26.40 9.91
CA ALA A 66 13.85 26.11 10.76
C ALA A 66 12.57 25.90 9.93
N ASP A 67 12.49 26.58 8.77
CA ASP A 67 11.40 26.55 7.80
C ASP A 67 11.62 25.57 6.64
N CYS A 68 12.69 24.75 6.68
CA CYS A 68 12.89 23.67 5.70
C CYS A 68 11.67 22.74 5.69
N PRO A 69 10.99 22.57 4.55
CA PRO A 69 9.75 21.82 4.48
C PRO A 69 9.98 20.34 4.82
N ILE A 70 9.08 19.79 5.64
CA ILE A 70 9.09 18.37 5.96
C ILE A 70 8.46 17.62 4.79
N ARG A 71 9.21 16.67 4.22
CA ARG A 71 8.69 15.70 3.26
C ARG A 71 8.41 14.39 3.97
N GLN A 72 7.27 13.77 3.66
CA GLN A 72 6.93 12.46 4.21
C GLN A 72 7.20 11.40 3.15
N PHE A 73 7.80 10.30 3.57
CA PHE A 73 8.00 9.13 2.74
C PHE A 73 7.44 7.90 3.42
N MET A 74 6.70 7.09 2.67
CA MET A 74 6.37 5.73 3.06
C MET A 74 7.55 4.84 2.70
N VAL A 75 8.03 4.03 3.65
CA VAL A 75 9.25 3.23 3.52
C VAL A 75 8.89 1.74 3.62
N LEU A 76 9.32 0.96 2.62
CA LEU A 76 9.22 -0.49 2.60
C LEU A 76 10.61 -1.08 2.59
N LEU A 77 10.86 -2.02 3.50
CA LEU A 77 12.12 -2.73 3.59
C LEU A 77 11.92 -4.19 3.19
N GLU A 78 12.61 -4.60 2.13
CA GLU A 78 12.60 -5.96 1.63
C GLU A 78 13.91 -6.64 2.03
N TYR A 79 13.83 -7.75 2.76
CA TYR A 79 15.03 -8.51 3.11
C TYR A 79 15.44 -9.41 1.94
N HIS A 80 16.64 -9.18 1.41
CA HIS A 80 17.23 -10.01 0.38
C HIS A 80 18.28 -10.94 0.98
N GLU A 81 17.99 -12.24 0.91
CA GLU A 81 18.96 -13.27 1.25
C GLU A 81 20.15 -13.23 0.29
N SER A 82 21.34 -13.55 0.82
CA SER A 82 22.58 -13.67 0.06
C SER A 82 22.38 -14.50 -1.21
N ARG A 83 22.58 -13.88 -2.38
CA ARG A 83 22.70 -14.57 -3.66
C ARG A 83 24.07 -14.26 -4.25
N PHE A 84 24.66 -15.24 -4.93
CA PHE A 84 25.95 -15.11 -5.62
C PHE A 84 27.13 -14.65 -4.72
N GLY A 85 27.13 -15.00 -3.43
CA GLY A 85 28.22 -14.67 -2.50
C GLY A 85 28.20 -13.23 -1.97
N MET A 86 27.09 -12.50 -2.14
CA MET A 86 26.89 -11.19 -1.53
C MET A 86 26.33 -11.32 -0.12
N GLU A 87 26.80 -10.52 0.83
CA GLU A 87 26.21 -10.44 2.17
C GLU A 87 24.73 -10.05 2.08
N PRO A 88 23.82 -10.62 2.89
CA PRO A 88 22.41 -10.24 2.88
C PRO A 88 22.20 -8.74 3.12
N TRP A 89 21.20 -8.16 2.46
CA TRP A 89 20.93 -6.73 2.59
C TRP A 89 19.43 -6.44 2.69
N TRP A 90 19.12 -5.25 3.20
CA TRP A 90 17.79 -4.68 3.12
C TRP A 90 17.72 -3.80 1.87
N MET A 91 16.74 -4.07 1.01
CA MET A 91 16.39 -3.17 -0.08
C MET A 91 15.38 -2.16 0.45
N THR A 92 15.72 -0.87 0.36
CA THR A 92 14.85 0.24 0.77
C THR A 92 14.08 0.74 -0.44
N ARG A 93 12.79 0.46 -0.48
CA ARG A 93 11.84 1.13 -1.38
C ARG A 93 11.16 2.27 -0.62
N TYR A 94 10.91 3.38 -1.29
CA TYR A 94 10.21 4.50 -0.68
C TYR A 94 9.31 5.22 -1.68
N PHE A 95 8.24 5.82 -1.16
CA PHE A 95 7.26 6.55 -1.95
C PHE A 95 6.92 7.86 -1.24
N GLU A 96 6.72 8.94 -2.00
CA GLU A 96 6.27 10.19 -1.39
C GLU A 96 4.90 10.02 -0.74
N ALA A 97 4.71 10.68 0.40
CA ALA A 97 3.48 10.65 1.18
C ALA A 97 3.09 12.07 1.63
N LYS A 98 1.81 12.25 1.94
CA LYS A 98 1.25 13.46 2.53
C LYS A 98 0.14 13.09 3.48
N ASN A 99 0.17 13.64 4.69
CA ASN A 99 -0.76 13.33 5.77
C ASN A 99 -0.86 11.81 6.01
N ASP A 100 0.30 11.15 6.12
CA ASP A 100 0.44 9.70 6.34
C ASP A 100 -0.14 8.80 5.23
N LYS A 101 -0.46 9.40 4.08
CA LYS A 101 -1.03 8.72 2.91
C LYS A 101 -0.06 8.82 1.74
N ARG A 102 0.26 7.69 1.10
CA ARG A 102 1.10 7.66 -0.09
C ARG A 102 0.49 8.51 -1.22
N LEU A 103 1.31 9.36 -1.81
CA LEU A 103 0.97 10.11 -3.02
C LEU A 103 0.98 9.16 -4.22
N TYR A 104 0.07 9.41 -5.17
CA TYR A 104 -0.11 8.58 -6.35
C TYR A 104 1.16 8.60 -7.22
N THR A 105 2.01 7.62 -7.02
CA THR A 105 3.16 7.29 -7.84
C THR A 105 2.99 5.83 -8.18
N PHE A 106 2.58 5.55 -9.42
CA PHE A 106 2.41 4.19 -9.94
C PHE A 106 3.80 3.60 -10.16
N PRO A 107 4.28 2.78 -9.22
CA PRO A 107 4.74 1.46 -9.62
C PRO A 107 4.48 0.47 -8.47
N GLU A 108 3.26 -0.04 -8.33
CA GLU A 108 3.11 -1.36 -7.71
C GLU A 108 3.07 -2.37 -8.86
N GLU A 109 3.92 -3.38 -8.76
CA GLU A 109 4.01 -4.44 -9.76
C GLU A 109 2.70 -5.26 -9.74
N GLY A 110 2.13 -5.54 -10.91
CA GLY A 110 0.86 -6.28 -11.05
C GLY A 110 -0.31 -5.45 -11.61
N GLY A 111 -1.29 -6.12 -12.22
CA GLY A 111 -2.51 -5.47 -12.71
C GLY A 111 -3.50 -5.22 -11.57
N PHE A 112 -4.45 -4.28 -11.70
CA PHE A 112 -5.51 -4.06 -10.69
C PHE A 112 -6.26 -5.36 -10.33
N PHE A 113 -6.48 -6.23 -11.31
CA PHE A 113 -7.19 -7.51 -11.14
C PHE A 113 -6.33 -8.65 -10.59
N ASP A 114 -5.03 -8.43 -10.40
CA ASP A 114 -4.18 -9.43 -9.76
C ASP A 114 -4.47 -9.42 -8.24
N PRO A 115 -5.12 -10.47 -7.68
CA PRO A 115 -5.44 -10.54 -6.26
C PRO A 115 -4.19 -10.77 -5.40
N ASP A 116 -3.11 -11.27 -6.01
CA ASP A 116 -1.84 -11.60 -5.36
C ASP A 116 -0.81 -10.46 -5.53
N ALA A 117 -1.16 -9.38 -6.26
CA ALA A 117 -0.25 -8.26 -6.45
C ALA A 117 0.15 -7.64 -5.10
N PRO A 118 1.45 -7.42 -4.85
CA PRO A 118 1.95 -6.89 -3.60
C PRO A 118 1.55 -5.42 -3.48
N ARG A 119 0.47 -5.17 -2.74
CA ARG A 119 -0.05 -3.83 -2.47
C ARG A 119 0.10 -3.47 -1.01
N SER A 120 0.43 -2.20 -0.76
CA SER A 120 0.47 -1.70 0.60
C SER A 120 -0.95 -1.70 1.22
N PRO A 121 -1.11 -1.96 2.54
CA PRO A 121 -2.41 -1.92 3.21
C PRO A 121 -3.23 -0.65 2.98
N TYR A 122 -2.57 0.52 2.87
CA TYR A 122 -3.25 1.77 2.51
C TYR A 122 -3.83 1.72 1.08
N ILE A 123 -3.10 1.18 0.11
CA ILE A 123 -3.58 1.05 -1.26
C ILE A 123 -4.77 0.09 -1.32
N LEU A 124 -4.69 -1.03 -0.61
CA LEU A 124 -5.80 -1.96 -0.47
C LEU A 124 -7.04 -1.29 0.13
N ALA A 125 -6.88 -0.54 1.21
CA ALA A 125 -7.97 0.23 1.82
C ALA A 125 -8.55 1.29 0.87
N LYS A 126 -7.70 1.95 0.07
CA LYS A 126 -8.12 2.95 -0.91
C LYS A 126 -8.88 2.33 -2.09
N ILE A 127 -8.40 1.19 -2.61
CA ILE A 127 -9.08 0.42 -3.64
C ILE A 127 -10.46 0.00 -3.15
N LYS A 128 -10.52 -0.61 -1.95
CA LYS A 128 -11.79 -0.99 -1.32
C LYS A 128 -12.77 0.18 -1.24
N ALA A 129 -12.33 1.31 -0.68
CA ALA A 129 -13.17 2.50 -0.54
C ALA A 129 -13.64 3.05 -1.89
N THR A 130 -12.80 2.98 -2.93
CA THR A 130 -13.16 3.44 -4.28
C THR A 130 -14.22 2.54 -4.90
N ILE A 131 -14.11 1.22 -4.73
CA ILE A 131 -15.11 0.25 -5.21
C ILE A 131 -16.43 0.43 -4.44
N GLU A 132 -16.38 0.66 -3.13
CA GLU A 132 -17.57 0.88 -2.31
C GLU A 132 -18.29 2.19 -2.66
N GLU A 133 -17.56 3.25 -3.04
CA GLU A 133 -18.14 4.53 -3.47
C GLU A 133 -18.71 4.46 -4.89
N HIS A 134 -18.05 3.71 -5.77
CA HIS A 134 -18.40 3.62 -7.19
C HIS A 134 -18.34 2.16 -7.68
N PRO A 135 -19.28 1.30 -7.25
CA PRO A 135 -19.25 -0.11 -7.60
C PRO A 135 -19.47 -0.29 -9.10
N CYS A 136 -18.52 -0.96 -9.74
CA CYS A 136 -18.59 -1.26 -11.16
C CYS A 136 -18.88 -2.75 -11.36
N GLN A 137 -19.96 -3.05 -12.09
CA GLN A 137 -20.45 -4.41 -12.25
C GLN A 137 -19.39 -5.37 -12.80
N TRP A 138 -18.64 -4.93 -13.81
CA TRP A 138 -17.62 -5.77 -14.43
C TRP A 138 -16.45 -6.05 -13.48
N GLU A 139 -16.07 -5.08 -12.63
CA GLU A 139 -15.00 -5.27 -11.65
C GLU A 139 -15.44 -6.28 -10.59
N LEU A 140 -16.69 -6.19 -10.12
CA LEU A 140 -17.26 -7.15 -9.18
C LEU A 140 -17.35 -8.56 -9.80
N GLN A 141 -17.65 -8.69 -11.10
CA GLN A 141 -17.67 -9.98 -11.80
C GLN A 141 -16.29 -10.62 -11.90
N GLU A 142 -15.25 -9.85 -12.23
CA GLU A 142 -13.87 -10.35 -12.28
C GLU A 142 -13.39 -10.78 -10.89
N MET A 143 -13.64 -9.95 -9.87
CA MET A 143 -13.29 -10.30 -8.49
C MET A 143 -14.06 -11.55 -8.02
N TRP A 144 -15.36 -11.65 -8.32
CA TRP A 144 -16.17 -12.82 -7.97
C TRP A 144 -15.67 -14.10 -8.67
N GLY A 145 -15.28 -14.00 -9.94
CA GLY A 145 -14.63 -15.09 -10.66
C GLY A 145 -13.36 -15.56 -9.94
N ALA A 146 -12.46 -14.63 -9.60
CA ALA A 146 -11.23 -14.93 -8.88
C ALA A 146 -11.48 -15.52 -7.48
N PHE A 147 -12.57 -15.12 -6.82
CA PHE A 147 -12.94 -15.66 -5.51
C PHE A 147 -13.22 -17.17 -5.54
N SER A 148 -13.75 -17.68 -6.66
CA SER A 148 -14.07 -19.11 -6.80
C SER A 148 -12.86 -20.05 -6.78
N ASP A 149 -11.67 -19.51 -7.07
CA ASP A 149 -10.39 -20.23 -7.03
C ASP A 149 -9.68 -20.12 -5.66
N ILE A 150 -10.28 -19.45 -4.68
CA ILE A 150 -9.69 -19.29 -3.34
C ILE A 150 -10.03 -20.52 -2.48
N PRO A 151 -9.04 -21.24 -1.95
CA PRO A 151 -9.29 -22.35 -1.04
C PRO A 151 -9.93 -21.88 0.26
N ILE A 152 -10.89 -22.66 0.75
CA ILE A 152 -11.67 -22.39 1.96
C ILE A 152 -11.51 -23.58 2.91
N ASN A 153 -11.23 -23.29 4.18
CA ASN A 153 -11.04 -24.31 5.22
C ASN A 153 -12.38 -24.88 5.73
N THR A 154 -12.33 -25.76 6.73
CA THR A 154 -13.53 -26.37 7.34
C THR A 154 -14.40 -25.41 8.15
N ASP A 155 -13.84 -24.26 8.53
CA ASP A 155 -14.52 -23.22 9.32
C ASP A 155 -15.12 -22.12 8.41
N ASP A 156 -15.19 -22.37 7.10
CA ASP A 156 -15.69 -21.44 6.08
C ASP A 156 -14.86 -20.15 5.94
N GLU A 157 -13.56 -20.21 6.21
CA GLU A 157 -12.62 -19.10 6.08
C GLU A 157 -11.66 -19.29 4.89
N ILE A 158 -11.24 -18.19 4.27
CA ILE A 158 -10.25 -18.24 3.19
C ILE A 158 -8.86 -18.63 3.71
N GLU A 159 -8.19 -19.57 3.05
CA GLU A 159 -6.88 -20.07 3.51
C GLU A 159 -5.71 -19.20 3.04
N LYS A 160 -5.93 -18.32 2.07
CA LYS A 160 -4.95 -17.35 1.56
C LYS A 160 -5.56 -15.95 1.47
N PRO A 161 -4.74 -14.89 1.52
CA PRO A 161 -5.22 -13.53 1.29
C PRO A 161 -5.93 -13.42 -0.06
N PHE A 162 -6.93 -12.55 -0.13
CA PHE A 162 -7.69 -12.28 -1.34
C PHE A 162 -7.97 -10.78 -1.42
N TYR A 163 -7.40 -10.08 -2.41
CA TYR A 163 -7.44 -8.61 -2.51
C TYR A 163 -7.12 -7.90 -1.18
N PHE A 164 -8.12 -7.37 -0.49
CA PHE A 164 -8.00 -6.63 0.78
C PHE A 164 -8.50 -7.43 2.00
N TRP A 165 -8.77 -8.72 1.83
CA TRP A 165 -9.10 -9.66 2.90
C TRP A 165 -7.90 -10.54 3.26
N GLU A 166 -7.67 -10.71 4.56
CA GLU A 166 -6.59 -11.55 5.08
C GLU A 166 -7.01 -13.02 5.13
N ALA A 167 -6.03 -13.93 5.11
CA ALA A 167 -6.28 -15.35 5.39
C ALA A 167 -6.97 -15.51 6.77
N GLY A 168 -7.99 -16.34 6.85
CA GLY A 168 -8.88 -16.47 8.02
C GLY A 168 -10.15 -15.62 7.94
N THR A 169 -10.31 -14.78 6.91
CA THR A 169 -11.59 -14.06 6.71
C THR A 169 -12.70 -15.03 6.34
N SER A 170 -13.86 -14.92 7.00
CA SER A 170 -15.04 -15.73 6.68
C SER A 170 -15.53 -15.46 5.25
N ARG A 171 -15.78 -16.52 4.48
CA ARG A 171 -16.37 -16.40 3.12
C ARG A 171 -17.71 -15.69 3.11
N PHE A 172 -18.48 -15.80 4.20
CA PHE A 172 -19.77 -15.14 4.33
C PHE A 172 -19.64 -13.62 4.45
N GLU A 173 -18.57 -13.14 5.09
CA GLU A 173 -18.26 -11.71 5.12
C GLU A 173 -18.00 -11.18 3.71
N ILE A 174 -17.22 -11.92 2.93
CA ILE A 174 -16.90 -11.59 1.54
C ILE A 174 -18.18 -11.60 0.68
N TRP A 175 -19.02 -12.63 0.83
CA TRP A 175 -20.31 -12.71 0.13
C TRP A 175 -21.23 -11.55 0.46
N HIS A 176 -21.38 -11.22 1.75
CA HIS A 176 -22.19 -10.08 2.18
C HIS A 176 -21.65 -8.76 1.65
N TRP A 177 -20.33 -8.61 1.53
CA TRP A 177 -19.73 -7.43 0.92
C TRP A 177 -20.12 -7.28 -0.56
N PHE A 178 -20.03 -8.36 -1.35
CA PHE A 178 -20.48 -8.33 -2.75
C PHE A 178 -21.99 -8.07 -2.86
N ASP A 179 -22.80 -8.72 -2.04
CA ASP A 179 -24.26 -8.57 -2.06
C ASP A 179 -24.70 -7.12 -1.78
N ASN A 180 -24.03 -6.43 -0.85
CA ASN A 180 -24.29 -5.02 -0.55
C ASN A 180 -23.98 -4.07 -1.73
N LEU A 181 -23.09 -4.48 -2.64
CA LEU A 181 -22.68 -3.67 -3.80
C LEU A 181 -23.45 -4.00 -5.07
N CYS A 182 -24.18 -5.13 -5.09
CA CYS A 182 -25.02 -5.56 -6.20
C CYS A 182 -26.45 -5.00 -6.05
N PRO A 183 -26.93 -4.14 -6.97
CA PRO A 183 -28.27 -3.55 -6.87
C PRO A 183 -29.43 -4.55 -6.80
N ASN A 184 -29.31 -5.71 -7.44
CA ASN A 184 -30.32 -6.78 -7.42
C ASN A 184 -29.91 -7.97 -6.54
N GLY A 185 -28.86 -7.80 -5.75
CA GLY A 185 -28.22 -8.86 -4.98
C GLY A 185 -27.28 -9.72 -5.82
N LEU A 186 -26.34 -10.35 -5.11
CA LEU A 186 -25.24 -11.13 -5.66
C LEU A 186 -25.71 -12.25 -6.59
N ALA A 187 -26.78 -12.95 -6.20
CA ALA A 187 -27.31 -14.10 -6.94
C ALA A 187 -27.79 -13.70 -8.36
N VAL A 188 -28.44 -12.54 -8.49
CA VAL A 188 -28.95 -12.05 -9.77
C VAL A 188 -27.82 -11.45 -10.59
N ASP A 189 -27.03 -10.56 -9.97
CA ASP A 189 -26.08 -9.71 -10.69
C ASP A 189 -24.78 -10.45 -11.05
N LEU A 190 -24.33 -11.40 -10.21
CA LEU A 190 -23.05 -12.11 -10.37
C LEU A 190 -23.20 -13.60 -10.68
N MET A 191 -24.27 -14.25 -10.21
CA MET A 191 -24.49 -15.69 -10.45
C MET A 191 -25.50 -15.99 -11.57
N GLY A 192 -26.18 -14.99 -12.11
CA GLY A 192 -27.14 -15.14 -13.21
C GLY A 192 -28.45 -15.82 -12.81
N GLU A 193 -28.81 -15.81 -11.52
CA GLU A 193 -30.12 -16.29 -11.07
C GLU A 193 -31.24 -15.34 -11.56
N THR A 194 -32.38 -15.91 -11.94
CA THR A 194 -33.56 -15.11 -12.25
C THR A 194 -34.17 -14.56 -10.95
N PRO A 195 -34.51 -13.26 -10.88
CA PRO A 195 -35.18 -12.70 -9.72
C PRO A 195 -36.42 -13.52 -9.39
N LYS A 196 -36.55 -13.96 -8.13
CA LYS A 196 -37.81 -14.55 -7.67
C LYS A 196 -38.84 -13.43 -7.66
N ASN A 197 -39.65 -13.36 -8.71
CA ASN A 197 -40.84 -12.50 -8.74
C ASN A 197 -41.71 -12.89 -7.53
N SER A 198 -41.71 -12.04 -6.49
CA SER A 198 -42.62 -12.12 -5.34
C SER A 198 -43.98 -11.53 -5.67
#